data_AF-A0A415FBA2-F1
#
_entry.id   AF-A0A415FBA2-F1
#
_cell.length_a   1.000
_cell.length_b   1.000
_cell.length_c   1.000
_cell.angle_alpha   90.00
_cell.angle_beta   90.00
_cell.angle_gamma   90.00
#
_symmetry.space_group_name_H-M   'P 1'
#
loop_
_entity.id
_entity.type
_entity.pdbx_description
1 polymer ?
#
loop_
_entity_poly.entity_id
_entity_poly.type
_entity_poly.pdbx_seq_one_letter_code
_entity_poly.pdbx_strand_id
1 'polypeptide(L)'
;MIYTEYQQVLLTQLQNNDKRIEEIKKEQEEIQEMFLQESKFKPGDLIQIDYKISNATFKVRGWIFRITFWRNRPYYHLNLPKKDGSRGLRVKSICDGVLESITSISHIKSEDLKGGAR
;
A
#
# COMPACT_ATOMS: atom_id res chain seq x y z
N MET A 1 9.46 -22.17 -41.20
CA MET A 1 9.30 -20.73 -41.43
C MET A 1 10.64 -20.08 -41.15
N ILE A 2 11.31 -19.53 -42.17
CA ILE A 2 12.64 -18.95 -42.02
C ILE A 2 12.45 -17.44 -41.81
N TYR A 3 12.90 -16.93 -40.66
CA TYR A 3 12.86 -15.50 -40.37
C TYR A 3 13.94 -14.79 -41.18
N THR A 4 13.60 -13.63 -41.76
CA THR A 4 14.59 -12.74 -42.39
C THR A 4 15.58 -12.20 -41.34
N GLU A 5 16.76 -11.72 -41.76
CA GLU A 5 17.74 -11.13 -40.84
C GLU A 5 17.13 -10.04 -39.95
N TYR A 6 16.30 -9.17 -40.54
CA TYR A 6 15.58 -8.13 -39.81
C TYR A 6 14.63 -8.72 -38.74
N GLN A 7 13.91 -9.79 -39.08
CA GLN A 7 13.04 -10.48 -38.13
C GLN A 7 13.83 -11.17 -37.00
N GLN A 8 15.02 -11.71 -37.28
CA GLN A 8 15.89 -12.30 -36.26
C GLN A 8 16.41 -11.24 -35.27
N VAL A 9 16.78 -10.05 -35.76
CA VAL A 9 17.20 -8.92 -34.91
C VAL A 9 16.05 -8.47 -33.99
N LEU A 10 14.85 -8.29 -34.54
CA LEU A 10 13.66 -7.91 -33.75
C LEU A 10 13.32 -8.97 -32.69
N LEU A 11 13.38 -10.26 -33.04
CA LEU A 11 13.10 -11.34 -32.09
C LEU A 11 14.09 -11.33 -30.92
N THR A 12 15.37 -11.11 -31.20
CA THR A 12 16.41 -11.01 -30.17
C THR A 12 16.18 -9.80 -29.26
N GLN A 13 15.76 -8.65 -29.82
CA GLN A 13 15.43 -7.46 -29.02
C GLN A 13 14.23 -7.69 -28.10
N LEU A 14 13.18 -8.37 -28.59
CA LEU A 14 12.02 -8.72 -27.78
C LEU A 14 12.40 -9.63 -26.62
N GLN A 15 13.19 -10.68 -26.88
CA GLN A 15 13.69 -11.59 -25.83
C GLN A 15 14.51 -10.86 -24.76
N ASN A 16 15.35 -9.91 -25.16
CA ASN A 16 16.12 -9.09 -24.22
C ASN A 16 15.23 -8.16 -23.40
N ASN A 17 14.21 -7.57 -24.02
CA ASN A 17 13.25 -6.73 -23.32
C ASN A 17 12.42 -7.53 -22.31
N ASP A 18 12.00 -8.74 -22.66
CA ASP A 18 11.27 -9.64 -21.75
C ASP A 18 12.11 -9.96 -20.52
N LYS A 19 13.40 -10.30 -20.71
CA LYS A 19 14.33 -10.55 -19.61
C LYS A 19 14.47 -9.32 -18.70
N ARG A 20 14.62 -8.13 -19.30
CA ARG A 20 14.72 -6.88 -18.55
C ARG A 20 13.45 -6.55 -17.76
N ILE A 21 12.27 -6.85 -18.32
CA ILE A 21 10.99 -6.69 -17.61
C ILE A 21 10.92 -7.62 -16.40
N GLU A 22 11.40 -8.86 -16.53
CA GLU A 22 11.42 -9.82 -15.41
C GLU A 22 12.36 -9.35 -14.29
N GLU A 23 13.54 -8.84 -14.63
CA GLU A 23 14.49 -8.27 -13.67
C GLU A 23 13.87 -7.07 -12.92
N ILE A 24 13.22 -6.14 -13.62
CA ILE A 24 12.54 -4.99 -13.01
C ILE A 24 11.42 -5.43 -12.05
N LYS A 25 10.68 -6.51 -12.38
CA LYS A 25 9.63 -7.03 -11.49
C LYS A 25 10.23 -7.58 -10.19
N LYS A 26 11.35 -8.30 -10.27
CA LYS A 26 12.05 -8.82 -9.08
C LYS A 26 12.56 -7.68 -8.19
N GLU A 27 13.20 -6.67 -8.78
CA GLU A 27 13.65 -5.48 -8.04
C GLU A 27 12.47 -4.76 -7.36
N GLN A 28 11.31 -4.68 -8.02
CA GLN A 28 10.11 -4.10 -7.41
C GLN A 28 9.60 -4.92 -6.22
N GLU A 29 9.61 -6.24 -6.31
CA GLU A 29 9.23 -7.14 -5.22
C GLU A 29 10.19 -7.00 -4.02
N GLU A 30 11.49 -6.94 -4.27
CA GLU A 30 12.52 -6.73 -3.23
C GLU A 30 12.33 -5.37 -2.52
N ILE A 31 12.10 -4.29 -3.26
CA ILE A 31 11.83 -2.96 -2.68
C ILE A 31 10.56 -2.97 -1.82
N GLN A 32 9.51 -3.67 -2.27
CA GLN A 32 8.27 -3.80 -1.51
C GLN A 32 8.48 -4.59 -0.23
N GLU A 33 9.28 -5.66 -0.28
CA GLU A 33 9.63 -6.44 0.90
C GLU A 33 10.47 -5.63 1.89
N MET A 34 11.50 -4.93 1.40
CA MET A 34 12.31 -4.02 2.21
C MET A 34 11.43 -2.97 2.90
N PHE A 35 10.48 -2.35 2.18
CA PHE A 35 9.53 -1.42 2.78
C PHE A 35 8.74 -2.08 3.92
N LEU A 36 8.23 -3.29 3.73
CA LEU A 36 7.50 -4.01 4.77
C LEU A 36 8.38 -4.35 5.98
N GLN A 37 9.65 -4.68 5.77
CA GLN A 37 10.61 -4.99 6.83
C GLN A 37 11.05 -3.75 7.61
N GLU A 38 11.33 -2.64 6.92
CA GLU A 38 11.82 -1.40 7.51
C GLU A 38 10.70 -0.47 8.03
N SER A 39 9.47 -0.65 7.55
CA SER A 39 8.33 0.19 7.96
C SER A 39 8.18 0.22 9.47
N LYS A 40 8.08 1.43 10.02
CA LYS A 40 7.74 1.69 11.44
C LYS A 40 6.37 1.11 11.83
N PHE A 41 5.48 0.94 10.85
CA PHE A 41 4.10 0.49 11.06
C PHE A 41 3.94 -0.95 10.59
N LYS A 42 3.49 -1.82 11.50
CA LYS A 42 3.35 -3.26 11.27
C LYS A 42 1.90 -3.74 11.38
N PRO A 43 1.54 -4.86 10.74
CA PRO A 43 0.27 -5.52 11.02
C PRO A 43 0.07 -5.76 12.52
N GLY A 44 -1.11 -5.38 13.02
CA GLY A 44 -1.42 -5.40 14.46
C GLY A 44 -1.35 -4.04 15.14
N ASP A 45 -0.59 -3.08 14.59
CA ASP A 45 -0.49 -1.75 15.16
C ASP A 45 -1.82 -1.00 15.10
N LEU A 46 -2.16 -0.31 16.20
CA LEU A 46 -3.25 0.64 16.25
C LEU A 46 -2.73 2.03 15.85
N ILE A 47 -3.27 2.56 14.75
CA ILE A 47 -2.78 3.82 14.18
C ILE A 47 -3.91 4.78 13.83
N GLN A 48 -3.54 6.05 13.66
CA GLN A 48 -4.32 7.07 12.97
C GLN A 48 -3.63 7.39 11.63
N ILE A 49 -4.43 7.47 10.56
CA ILE A 49 -4.01 8.00 9.26
C ILE A 49 -4.80 9.27 8.99
N ASP A 50 -4.09 10.38 8.80
CA ASP A 50 -4.67 11.63 8.31
C ASP A 50 -4.39 11.73 6.81
N TYR A 51 -5.44 11.89 6.00
CA TYR A 51 -5.32 11.91 4.55
C TYR A 51 -6.23 12.98 3.94
N LYS A 52 -5.87 13.45 2.74
CA LYS A 52 -6.65 14.41 1.98
C LYS A 52 -7.34 13.76 0.79
N ILE A 53 -8.59 14.15 0.55
CA ILE A 53 -9.27 13.96 -0.74
C ILE A 53 -9.64 15.36 -1.22
N SER A 54 -9.08 15.79 -2.35
CA SER A 54 -9.19 17.18 -2.82
C SER A 54 -8.79 18.16 -1.70
N ASN A 55 -9.65 19.10 -1.32
CA ASN A 55 -9.40 20.11 -0.30
C ASN A 55 -9.82 19.70 1.12
N ALA A 56 -10.42 18.51 1.30
CA ALA A 56 -10.92 18.04 2.59
C ALA A 56 -9.90 17.10 3.27
N THR A 57 -9.76 17.25 4.58
CA THR A 57 -8.90 16.40 5.41
C THR A 57 -9.75 15.41 6.19
N PHE A 58 -9.37 14.15 6.14
CA PHE A 58 -10.04 13.04 6.80
C PHE A 58 -9.08 12.37 7.78
N LYS A 59 -9.65 11.74 8.78
CA LYS A 59 -8.92 10.96 9.78
C LYS A 59 -9.57 9.60 9.91
N VAL A 60 -8.75 8.57 9.92
CA VAL A 60 -9.19 7.20 10.16
C VAL A 60 -8.31 6.57 11.22
N ARG A 61 -8.94 5.90 12.17
CA ARG A 61 -8.28 5.17 13.25
C ARG A 61 -8.62 3.69 13.11
N GLY A 62 -7.63 2.83 13.27
CA GLY A 62 -7.85 1.39 13.20
C GLY A 62 -6.57 0.58 13.30
N TRP A 63 -6.75 -0.73 13.37
CA TRP A 63 -5.62 -1.67 13.43
C TRP A 63 -5.19 -2.03 12.03
N ILE A 64 -3.89 -1.96 11.75
CA ILE A 64 -3.34 -2.46 10.50
C ILE A 64 -3.61 -3.96 10.41
N PHE A 65 -4.43 -4.36 9.45
CA PHE A 65 -4.66 -5.77 9.13
C PHE A 65 -3.61 -6.26 8.14
N ARG A 66 -3.30 -5.45 7.13
CA ARG A 66 -2.33 -5.76 6.08
C ARG A 66 -1.85 -4.48 5.42
N ILE A 67 -0.65 -4.51 4.87
CA ILE A 67 -0.14 -3.52 3.92
C ILE A 67 0.02 -4.23 2.57
N THR A 68 -0.50 -3.63 1.50
CA THR A 68 -0.33 -4.14 0.12
C THR A 68 0.19 -3.02 -0.78
N PHE A 69 0.51 -3.34 -2.03
CA PHE A 69 1.02 -2.36 -2.99
C PHE A 69 0.19 -2.35 -4.26
N TRP A 70 -0.11 -1.15 -4.75
CA TRP A 70 -0.69 -0.94 -6.06
C TRP A 70 0.17 0.06 -6.81
N ARG A 71 0.67 -0.29 -8.00
CA ARG A 71 1.62 0.53 -8.77
C ARG A 71 2.77 1.07 -7.90
N ASN A 72 3.33 0.20 -7.04
CA ASN A 72 4.41 0.51 -6.10
C ASN A 72 4.06 1.58 -5.04
N ARG A 73 2.76 1.81 -4.75
CA ARG A 73 2.29 2.68 -3.66
C ARG A 73 1.69 1.83 -2.53
N PRO A 74 2.03 2.08 -1.26
CA PRO A 74 1.51 1.30 -0.14
C PRO A 74 0.03 1.63 0.13
N TYR A 75 -0.76 0.57 0.29
CA TYR A 75 -2.13 0.59 0.77
C TYR A 75 -2.16 0.07 2.20
N TYR A 76 -2.65 0.89 3.12
CA TYR A 76 -2.89 0.51 4.50
C TYR A 76 -4.34 0.03 4.64
N HIS A 77 -4.51 -1.25 5.00
CA HIS A 77 -5.82 -1.83 5.27
C HIS A 77 -6.06 -1.85 6.77
N LEU A 78 -7.02 -1.04 7.24
CA LEU A 78 -7.32 -0.89 8.65
C LEU A 78 -8.63 -1.57 9.04
N ASN A 79 -8.59 -2.39 10.07
CA ASN A 79 -9.79 -2.83 10.78
C ASN A 79 -10.29 -1.68 11.66
N LEU A 80 -11.50 -1.23 11.41
CA LEU A 80 -12.12 -0.13 12.13
C LEU A 80 -12.60 -0.57 13.52
N PRO A 81 -12.54 0.31 14.53
CA PRO A 81 -13.10 0.03 15.84
C PRO A 81 -14.61 -0.16 15.80
N LYS A 82 -15.12 -1.02 16.68
CA LYS A 82 -16.54 -1.07 17.04
C LYS A 82 -16.89 0.11 17.97
N LYS A 83 -18.18 0.28 18.27
CA LYS A 83 -18.66 1.34 19.18
C LYS A 83 -18.06 1.26 20.59
N ASP A 84 -17.73 0.07 21.06
CA ASP A 84 -17.11 -0.18 22.37
C ASP A 84 -15.57 0.06 22.37
N GLY A 85 -15.00 0.44 21.23
CA GLY A 85 -13.57 0.62 21.05
C GLY A 85 -12.78 -0.68 20.81
N SER A 86 -13.44 -1.84 20.75
CA SER A 86 -12.79 -3.11 20.40
C SER A 86 -12.52 -3.21 18.89
N ARG A 87 -11.62 -4.10 18.49
CA ARG A 87 -11.29 -4.34 17.06
C ARG A 87 -12.50 -4.89 16.31
N GLY A 88 -12.95 -4.17 15.29
CA GLY A 88 -14.01 -4.61 14.38
C GLY A 88 -13.49 -5.42 13.19
N LEU A 89 -14.44 -5.89 12.38
CA LEU A 89 -14.18 -6.62 11.12
C LEU A 89 -14.35 -5.73 9.88
N ARG A 90 -14.91 -4.53 10.03
CA ARG A 90 -15.04 -3.57 8.94
C ARG A 90 -13.66 -3.07 8.54
N VAL A 91 -13.36 -3.09 7.25
CA VAL A 91 -12.08 -2.65 6.71
C VAL A 91 -12.24 -1.31 5.98
N LYS A 92 -11.29 -0.39 6.19
CA LYS A 92 -11.06 0.77 5.33
C LYS A 92 -9.64 0.70 4.81
N SER A 93 -9.49 0.82 3.50
CA SER A 93 -8.19 0.86 2.82
C SER A 93 -7.86 2.30 2.46
N ILE A 94 -6.62 2.72 2.71
CA ILE A 94 -6.12 4.07 2.41
C ILE A 94 -4.80 3.95 1.67
N CYS A 95 -4.69 4.66 0.55
CA CYS A 95 -3.48 4.72 -0.26
C CYS A 95 -2.94 6.14 -0.31
N ASP A 96 -1.64 6.26 -0.51
CA ASP A 96 -1.01 7.51 -0.89
C ASP A 96 -0.87 7.61 -2.43
N GLY A 97 -1.72 8.42 -3.08
CA GLY A 97 -1.50 8.89 -4.45
C GLY A 97 -2.48 8.45 -5.56
N VAL A 98 -3.67 7.92 -5.23
CA VAL A 98 -4.70 7.62 -6.25
C VAL A 98 -5.86 8.62 -6.20
N LEU A 99 -6.56 8.66 -5.07
CA LEU A 99 -7.63 9.64 -4.76
C LEU A 99 -7.40 10.30 -3.40
N GLU A 100 -6.61 9.63 -2.57
CA GLU A 100 -6.28 9.98 -1.21
C GLU A 100 -4.77 10.28 -1.19
N SER A 101 -4.36 11.31 -0.46
CA SER A 101 -2.95 11.58 -0.17
C SER A 101 -2.74 11.53 1.33
N ILE A 102 -1.87 10.62 1.77
CA ILE A 102 -1.59 10.44 3.19
C ILE A 102 -0.70 11.60 3.64
N THR A 103 -1.20 12.37 4.60
CA THR A 103 -0.48 13.51 5.18
C THR A 103 0.28 13.13 6.43
N SER A 104 -0.23 12.18 7.22
CA SER A 104 0.46 11.66 8.40
C SER A 104 -0.03 10.27 8.78
N ILE A 105 0.86 9.51 9.43
CA ILE A 105 0.53 8.26 10.10
C ILE A 105 1.16 8.30 11.50
N SER A 106 0.40 7.94 12.52
CA SER A 106 0.90 7.89 13.90
C SER A 106 0.32 6.69 14.67
N HIS A 107 1.13 6.12 15.57
CA HIS A 107 0.64 5.20 16.58
C HIS A 107 -0.28 5.93 17.55
N ILE A 108 -1.37 5.29 17.93
CA ILE A 108 -2.32 5.78 18.94
C ILE A 108 -2.60 4.67 19.95
N LYS A 109 -3.18 5.02 21.10
CA LYS A 109 -3.54 4.04 22.13
C LYS A 109 -5.03 3.72 22.08
N SER A 110 -5.43 2.63 22.74
CA SER A 110 -6.84 2.21 22.74
C SER A 110 -7.75 3.20 23.45
N GLU A 111 -7.22 4.02 24.36
CA GLU A 111 -7.95 5.08 25.04
C GLU A 111 -8.38 6.18 24.05
N ASP A 112 -7.59 6.43 23.00
CA ASP A 112 -7.88 7.42 21.95
C ASP A 112 -9.09 7.04 21.08
N LEU A 113 -9.57 5.79 21.20
CA LEU A 113 -10.77 5.31 20.51
C LEU A 113 -12.07 5.62 21.28
N LYS A 114 -11.99 5.85 22.60
CA LYS A 114 -13.17 5.98 23.49
C LYS A 114 -13.83 7.37 23.48
N GLY A 115 -13.48 8.24 22.52
CA GLY A 115 -14.00 9.60 22.38
C GLY A 115 -14.78 9.88 21.08
N GLY A 116 -15.16 8.85 20.31
CA GLY A 116 -15.87 9.02 19.04
C GLY A 116 -17.32 9.46 19.22
N ALA A 117 -17.55 10.77 19.17
CA ALA A 117 -18.83 11.51 19.07
C ALA A 117 -19.93 11.15 20.09
N ARG A 118 -20.23 12.08 21.01
CA ARG A 118 -21.59 12.27 21.52
C ARG A 118 -22.44 12.91 20.43
#